data_AF-A0A2V8REI4-F1
#
_entry.id   AF-A0A2V8REI4-F1
#
_cell.length_a   1.000
_cell.length_b   1.000
_cell.length_c   1.000
_cell.angle_alpha   90.00
_cell.angle_beta   90.00
_cell.angle_gamma   90.00
#
_symmetry.space_group_name_H-M   'P 1'
#
loop_
_entity.id
_entity.type
_entity.pdbx_description
1 polymer ?
#
loop_
_entity_poly.entity_id
_entity_poly.type
_entity_poly.pdbx_seq_one_letter_code
_entity_poly.pdbx_strand_id
1 'polypeptide(L)' 'MDSPLCSCEKFERLEGASVNAYAATFLEDAGRADPAGRSLYRCRVCGREWEKRGPEVKTGSTRPSLVKISRQ' A
#
# COMPACT_ATOMS: atom_id res chain seq x y z
N MET A 1 -14.14 14.74 17.74
CA MET A 1 -14.62 13.36 17.98
C MET A 1 -13.72 12.44 17.19
N ASP A 2 -13.10 11.52 17.91
CA ASP A 2 -12.02 10.61 17.51
C ASP A 2 -12.39 9.84 16.22
N SER A 3 -11.75 10.22 15.12
CA SER A 3 -11.90 9.56 13.83
C SER A 3 -11.55 8.08 13.99
N PRO A 4 -12.27 7.14 13.35
CA PRO A 4 -11.92 5.72 13.46
C PRO A 4 -10.45 5.53 13.09
N LEU A 5 -9.65 5.13 14.08
CA LEU A 5 -8.21 4.87 14.00
C LEU A 5 -7.97 3.77 12.96
N CYS A 6 -7.91 4.15 11.69
CA CYS A 6 -7.56 3.20 10.64
C CYS A 6 -6.22 2.58 11.01
N SER A 7 -6.13 1.25 11.00
CA SER A 7 -4.90 0.55 11.35
C SER A 7 -3.71 1.03 10.51
N CYS A 8 -3.97 1.47 9.28
CA CYS A 8 -3.03 2.10 8.36
C CYS A 8 -2.35 3.39 8.90
N GLU A 9 -2.89 4.03 9.94
CA GLU A 9 -2.30 5.22 10.53
C GLU A 9 -0.98 4.92 11.23
N LYS A 10 -0.90 3.76 11.87
CA LYS A 10 0.29 3.30 12.61
C LYS A 10 1.38 2.74 11.71
N PHE A 11 1.10 2.58 10.42
CA PHE A 11 2.01 1.97 9.46
C PHE A 11 2.41 2.97 8.39
N GLU A 12 3.71 3.17 8.21
CA GLU A 12 4.26 3.93 7.08
C GLU A 12 4.65 3.00 5.92
N ARG A 13 4.99 1.75 6.25
CA ARG A 13 5.42 0.73 5.30
C ARG A 13 5.00 -0.66 5.78
N LEU A 14 4.61 -1.51 4.84
CA LEU A 14 4.32 -2.92 5.04
C LEU A 14 5.16 -3.72 4.05
N GLU A 15 5.80 -4.80 4.50
CA GLU A 15 6.60 -5.66 3.62
C GLU A 15 6.26 -7.14 3.89
N GLY A 16 6.39 -7.98 2.86
CA GLY A 16 6.25 -9.42 3.01
C GLY A 16 4.84 -9.97 2.81
N ALA A 17 4.55 -11.10 3.46
CA ALA A 17 3.33 -11.87 3.20
C ALA A 17 2.04 -11.10 3.55
N SER A 18 2.10 -10.24 4.56
CA SER A 18 0.97 -9.45 5.03
C SER A 18 0.52 -8.38 4.03
N VAL A 19 1.37 -7.99 3.08
CA VAL A 19 1.06 -6.94 2.08
C VAL A 19 -0.12 -7.34 1.21
N ASN A 20 -0.13 -8.56 0.67
CA ASN A 20 -1.21 -9.00 -0.22
C ASN A 20 -2.53 -9.14 0.55
N ALA A 21 -2.49 -9.71 1.76
CA ALA A 21 -3.68 -9.85 2.61
C ALA A 21 -4.25 -8.48 3.03
N TYR A 22 -3.37 -7.55 3.42
CA TYR A 22 -3.75 -6.20 3.79
C TYR A 22 -4.34 -5.44 2.60
N ALA A 23 -3.69 -5.50 1.44
CA ALA A 23 -4.19 -4.88 0.22
C ALA A 23 -5.58 -5.39 -0.14
N ALA A 24 -5.78 -6.71 -0.19
CA ALA A 24 -7.06 -7.30 -0.54
C ALA A 24 -8.19 -6.91 0.44
N THR A 25 -7.86 -6.80 1.72
CA THR A 25 -8.85 -6.57 2.79
C THR A 25 -9.20 -5.08 2.98
N PHE A 26 -8.22 -4.19 2.93
CA PHE A 26 -8.38 -2.78 3.33
C PHE A 26 -8.12 -1.78 2.21
N LEU A 27 -7.49 -2.20 1.12
CA LEU A 27 -7.16 -1.31 0.02
C LEU A 27 -8.06 -1.58 -1.18
N GLU A 28 -8.32 -0.54 -1.95
CA GLU A 28 -8.98 -0.59 -3.25
C GLU A 28 -8.02 -0.02 -4.31
N ASP A 29 -8.11 -0.49 -5.54
CA ASP A 29 -7.26 0.01 -6.63
C ASP A 29 -7.64 1.46 -6.96
N ALA A 30 -6.66 2.35 -6.95
CA ALA A 30 -6.89 3.78 -7.22
C ALA A 30 -6.92 4.10 -8.72
N GLY A 31 -6.85 3.09 -9.61
CA GLY A 31 -6.90 3.23 -11.06
C GLY A 31 -5.68 3.92 -11.67
N ARG A 32 -4.65 4.22 -10.88
CA ARG A 32 -3.40 4.82 -11.36
C ARG A 32 -2.31 3.77 -11.34
N ALA A 33 -2.21 3.00 -12.41
CA ALA A 33 -0.98 2.27 -12.70
C ALA A 33 0.06 3.30 -13.16
N ASP A 34 1.11 3.49 -12.37
CA ASP A 34 2.24 4.33 -12.78
C ASP A 34 2.95 3.65 -13.96
N PRO A 35 3.46 4.39 -14.97
CA PRO A 35 4.22 3.81 -16.08
C PRO A 35 5.45 3.00 -15.64
N ALA A 36 5.93 3.16 -14.41
CA ALA A 36 6.95 2.30 -13.81
C ALA A 36 6.42 0.94 -13.30
N GLY A 37 5.17 0.58 -13.59
CA GLY A 37 4.54 -0.68 -13.17
C GLY A 37 4.17 -0.71 -11.68
N ARG A 38 3.97 0.46 -11.05
CA ARG A 38 3.58 0.55 -9.64
C ARG A 38 2.07 0.64 -9.54
N SER A 39 1.49 -0.21 -8.68
CA SER A 39 0.05 -0.21 -8.43
C SER A 39 -0.26 0.75 -7.28
N LEU A 40 -1.07 1.77 -7.57
CA LEU A 40 -1.55 2.71 -6.56
C LEU A 40 -2.87 2.22 -5.97
N TYR A 41 -2.94 2.26 -4.65
CA TYR A 41 -4.05 1.78 -3.86
C TYR A 41 -4.55 2.87 -2.93
N ARG A 42 -5.83 2.84 -2.58
CA ARG A 42 -6.46 3.73 -1.62
C ARG A 42 -7.03 2.91 -0.47
N CYS A 43 -6.88 3.38 0.76
CA CYS A 43 -7.48 2.73 1.91
C CYS A 43 -8.99 3.05 1.95
N ARG A 44 -9.83 2.02 1.98
CA ARG A 44 -11.29 2.18 2.04
C ARG A 44 -11.81 2.73 3.37
N VAL A 45 -10.99 2.68 4.43
CA VAL A 45 -11.36 3.10 5.79
C VAL A 45 -11.11 4.58 6.04
N CYS A 46 -9.93 5.08 5.65
CA CYS A 46 -9.52 6.48 5.90
C CYS A 46 -9.21 7.28 4.63
N GLY A 47 -9.22 6.65 3.46
CA GLY A 47 -8.91 7.29 2.19
C GLY A 47 -7.43 7.52 1.89
N ARG A 48 -6.49 7.10 2.77
CA ARG A 48 -5.03 7.26 2.55
C ARG A 48 -4.53 6.47 1.34
N GLU A 49 -3.59 7.06 0.60
CA GLU A 49 -3.00 6.46 -0.59
C GLU A 49 -1.78 5.59 -0.24
N TRP A 50 -1.62 4.49 -0.97
CA TRP A 50 -0.59 3.47 -0.80
C TRP A 50 0.00 3.08 -2.16
N GLU A 51 1.31 2.93 -2.23
CA GLU A 51 2.04 2.47 -3.41
C GLU A 51 2.47 1.02 -3.17
N LYS A 52 1.98 0.08 -3.98
CA LYS A 52 2.51 -1.29 -4.00
C LYS A 52 3.68 -1.35 -4.95
N ARG A 53 4.83 -1.70 -4.39
CA ARG A 53 6.02 -2.05 -5.14
C ARG A 53 6.00 -3.56 -5.35
N GLY A 54 6.05 -3.95 -6.62
CA GLY A 54 6.19 -5.34 -7.01
C GLY A 54 7.54 -5.91 -6.54
N PRO A 55 7.70 -7.25 -6.61
CA PRO A 55 8.98 -7.89 -6.32
C PRO A 55 10.06 -7.37 -7.29
N GLU A 56 11.07 -6.71 -6.76
CA GLU A 56 12.22 -6.29 -7.55
C GLU A 56 13.10 -7.49 -7.86
N VAL A 57 13.02 -7.98 -9.10
CA VAL A 57 13.88 -9.06 -9.60
C VAL A 57 15.37 -8.72 -9.46
N LYS A 58 15.72 -7.42 -9.47
CA LYS A 58 17.11 -6.94 -9.38
C LYS A 58 17.75 -7.09 -8.00
N THR A 59 16.98 -7.15 -6.92
CA THR A 59 17.53 -7.18 -5.54
C THR A 59 17.36 -8.54 -4.86
N GLY A 60 16.85 -9.56 -5.57
CA GLY A 60 16.55 -10.87 -5.00
C GLY A 60 15.36 -10.88 -4.02
N SER A 61 14.72 -9.73 -3.80
CA SER A 61 13.55 -9.61 -2.95
C SER A 61 12.29 -9.99 -3.71
N THR A 62 11.83 -11.23 -3.51
CA THR A 62 10.57 -11.76 -4.08
C THR A 62 9.31 -11.25 -3.37
N ARG A 63 9.47 -10.37 -2.37
CA ARG A 63 8.39 -9.96 -1.50
C ARG A 63 7.83 -8.60 -1.94
N PRO A 64 6.51 -8.47 -2.09
CA PRO A 64 5.90 -7.17 -2.35
C PRO A 64 6.03 -6.28 -1.11
N SER A 65 6.06 -4.98 -1.34
CA SER A 65 5.99 -3.97 -0.30
C SER A 65 4.91 -2.94 -0.61
N LEU A 66 4.28 -2.42 0.42
CA LEU A 66 3.31 -1.33 0.39
C LEU A 66 3.90 -0.15 1.15
N VAL A 67 3.98 1.00 0.49
CA VAL A 67 4.50 2.22 1.08
C VAL A 67 3.39 3.26 1.10
N LYS A 68 3.16 3.90 2.25
CA LYS A 68 2.18 4.97 2.36
C LYS A 68 2.64 6.19 1.56
N ILE A 69 1.76 6.73 0.74
CA ILE A 69 2.04 7.94 -0.05
C ILE A 69 1.64 9.13 0.80
N SER A 70 2.60 9.67 1.54
CA SER A 70 2.45 10.98 2.16
C SER A 70 2.82 12.02 1.11
N ARG A 71 1.82 12.65 0.48
CA ARG A 71 2.08 13.90 -0.26
C ARG A 71 2.49 14.94 0.79
N GLN A 72 3.79 15.27 0.81
CA GLN A 72 4.30 16.44 1.51
C GLN A 72 3.90 17.70 0.76
#